data_AF-A0A1H8M4K7-F1
#
_entry.id   AF-A0A1H8M4K7-F1
#
_cell.length_a   1.000
_cell.length_b   1.000
_cell.length_c   1.000
_cell.angle_alpha   90.00
_cell.angle_beta   90.00
_cell.angle_gamma   90.00
#
_symmetry.space_group_name_H-M   'P 1'
#
loop_
_entity.id
_entity.type
_entity.pdbx_description
1 polymer ?
#
loop_
_entity_poly.entity_id
_entity_poly.type
_entity_poly.pdbx_seq_one_letter_code
_entity_poly.pdbx_strand_id
1 'polypeptide(L)'
;MFHYTTIATLLALMFYFYTTVQVARARALYGVKAPAISGHPDFERAFRVQANTLEWLPIFLPSLWLFAYYLSDVFAAALGAVWIIGRVMYMIGYANAASKRGAGFAVQMVAAAALWGGSVYGVVHQMLGA
;
A
#
# COMPACT_ATOMS: atom_id res chain seq x y z
N MET A 1 -19.21 -14.61 0.69
CA MET A 1 -18.60 -13.79 -0.38
C MET A 1 -17.73 -12.71 0.28
N PHE A 2 -16.57 -12.38 -0.29
CA PHE A 2 -15.56 -11.50 0.31
C PHE A 2 -15.82 -10.00 0.03
N HIS A 3 -16.99 -9.50 0.43
CA HIS A 3 -17.40 -8.13 0.11
C HIS A 3 -16.47 -7.09 0.73
N TYR A 4 -16.04 -7.29 1.98
CA TYR A 4 -15.20 -6.31 2.68
C TYR A 4 -13.79 -6.26 2.10
N THR A 5 -13.19 -7.42 1.83
CA THR A 5 -11.87 -7.54 1.19
C THR A 5 -11.87 -6.95 -0.23
N THR A 6 -12.97 -7.11 -0.96
CA THR A 6 -13.16 -6.51 -2.28
C THR A 6 -13.15 -4.99 -2.20
N ILE A 7 -13.88 -4.40 -1.24
CA ILE A 7 -13.89 -2.95 -1.01
C ILE A 7 -12.49 -2.45 -0.65
N ALA A 8 -11.79 -3.13 0.27
CA ALA A 8 -10.43 -2.77 0.66
C ALA A 8 -9.46 -2.81 -0.54
N THR A 9 -9.59 -3.81 -1.42
CA THR A 9 -8.82 -3.91 -2.67
C THR A 9 -9.09 -2.72 -3.58
N LEU A 10 -10.36 -2.38 -3.82
CA LEU A 10 -10.74 -1.26 -4.67
C LEU A 10 -10.22 0.08 -4.12
N LEU A 11 -10.28 0.30 -2.81
CA LEU A 11 -9.75 1.50 -2.17
C LEU A 11 -8.22 1.58 -2.26
N ALA A 12 -7.50 0.46 -2.09
CA ALA A 12 -6.05 0.43 -2.26
C ALA A 12 -5.63 0.75 -3.71
N LEU A 13 -6.35 0.21 -4.69
CA LEU A 13 -6.13 0.51 -6.11
C LEU A 13 -6.48 1.97 -6.44
N MET A 14 -7.57 2.50 -5.90
CA MET A 14 -7.94 3.91 -6.03
C MET A 14 -6.84 4.83 -5.50
N PHE A 15 -6.26 4.51 -4.33
CA PHE A 15 -5.11 5.24 -3.80
C PHE A 15 -3.90 5.16 -4.73
N TYR A 16 -3.59 3.98 -5.27
CA TYR A 16 -2.49 3.83 -6.22
C TYR A 16 -2.69 4.64 -7.51
N PHE A 17 -3.90 4.62 -8.09
CA PHE A 17 -4.27 5.47 -9.22
C PHE A 17 -4.08 6.94 -8.89
N TYR A 18 -4.53 7.38 -7.72
CA TYR A 18 -4.30 8.74 -7.25
C TYR A 18 -2.81 9.10 -7.23
N THR A 19 -1.93 8.25 -6.67
CA THR A 19 -0.48 8.54 -6.66
C THR A 19 0.11 8.63 -8.07
N THR A 20 -0.39 7.86 -9.03
CA THR A 20 0.03 7.93 -10.43
C THR A 20 -0.35 9.25 -11.09
N VAL A 21 -1.57 9.75 -10.83
CA VAL A 21 -2.00 11.09 -11.26
C VAL A 21 -1.12 12.17 -10.64
N GLN A 22 -0.75 12.04 -9.35
CA GLN A 22 0.12 13.01 -8.68
C GLN A 22 1.52 13.06 -9.29
N VAL A 23 2.09 11.92 -9.70
CA VAL A 23 3.37 11.89 -10.44
C VAL A 23 3.24 12.61 -11.78
N ALA A 24 2.18 12.34 -12.55
CA ALA A 24 1.94 13.00 -13.83
C ALA A 24 1.81 14.53 -13.67
N ARG A 25 1.07 14.98 -12.65
CA ARG A 25 0.95 16.40 -12.29
C ARG A 25 2.30 17.02 -11.92
N ALA A 26 3.10 16.32 -11.10
CA ALA A 26 4.43 16.80 -10.72
C ALA A 26 5.39 16.89 -11.92
N ARG A 27 5.32 15.96 -12.88
CA ARG A 27 6.10 16.05 -14.13
C ARG A 27 5.80 17.33 -14.89
N ALA A 28 4.52 17.65 -15.06
CA ALA A 28 4.09 18.86 -15.75
C ALA A 28 4.51 20.12 -14.98
N LEU A 29 4.26 20.15 -13.67
CA LEU A 29 4.54 21.30 -12.81
C LEU A 29 6.03 21.65 -12.74
N TYR A 30 6.90 20.63 -12.66
CA TYR A 30 8.35 20.83 -12.48
C TYR A 30 9.17 20.61 -13.76
N GLY A 31 8.52 20.44 -14.91
CA GLY A 31 9.20 20.32 -16.20
C GLY A 31 10.02 19.04 -16.40
N VAL A 32 9.72 17.95 -15.67
CA VAL A 32 10.47 16.68 -15.75
C VAL A 32 9.94 15.82 -16.89
N LYS A 33 10.57 15.94 -18.07
CA LYS A 33 10.20 15.19 -19.29
C LYS A 33 10.56 13.71 -19.17
N ALA A 34 9.69 12.83 -19.66
CA ALA A 34 10.02 11.42 -19.82
C ALA A 34 11.23 11.25 -20.77
N PRO A 35 12.11 10.25 -20.56
CA PRO A 35 12.06 9.18 -19.56
C PRO A 35 12.67 9.54 -18.20
N ALA A 36 13.00 10.81 -17.93
CA ALA A 36 13.69 11.18 -16.69
C ALA A 36 12.86 10.83 -15.44
N ILE A 37 13.55 10.32 -14.41
CA ILE A 37 12.99 9.98 -13.09
C ILE A 37 13.66 10.77 -11.97
N SER A 38 14.50 11.73 -12.31
CA SER A 38 15.15 12.69 -11.40
C SER A 38 15.01 14.11 -11.96
N GLY A 39 15.15 15.11 -11.09
CA GLY A 39 15.03 16.52 -11.46
C GLY A 39 14.67 17.38 -10.26
N HIS A 40 13.39 17.70 -10.08
CA HIS A 40 12.94 18.51 -8.96
C HIS A 40 12.70 17.66 -7.69
N PRO A 41 13.15 18.08 -6.49
CA PRO A 41 12.99 17.30 -5.27
C PRO A 41 11.54 16.90 -4.95
N ASP A 42 10.56 17.76 -5.21
CA ASP A 42 9.14 17.42 -5.03
C ASP A 42 8.62 16.39 -6.04
N PHE A 43 9.10 16.46 -7.28
CA PHE A 43 8.80 15.43 -8.28
C PHE A 43 9.37 14.08 -7.82
N GLU A 44 10.63 14.06 -7.38
CA GLU A 44 11.27 12.84 -6.91
C GLU A 44 10.53 12.25 -5.69
N ARG A 45 10.09 13.09 -4.74
CA ARG A 45 9.25 12.65 -3.63
C ARG A 45 7.95 12.02 -4.11
N ALA A 46 7.19 12.67 -4.99
CA ALA A 46 5.95 12.14 -5.53
C ALA A 46 6.17 10.81 -6.28
N PHE A 47 7.21 10.75 -7.11
CA PHE A 47 7.61 9.55 -7.83
C PHE A 47 7.95 8.40 -6.89
N ARG A 48 8.72 8.67 -5.83
CA ARG A 48 9.08 7.66 -4.83
C ARG A 48 7.88 7.20 -3.98
N VAL A 49 6.89 8.06 -3.69
CA VAL A 49 5.63 7.62 -3.06
C VAL A 49 4.92 6.61 -3.95
N GLN A 50 4.74 6.93 -5.23
CA GLN A 50 4.03 6.07 -6.18
C GLN A 50 4.78 4.76 -6.41
N ALA A 51 6.08 4.81 -6.68
CA ALA A 51 6.91 3.64 -6.92
C ALA A 51 6.95 2.71 -5.70
N ASN A 52 7.10 3.27 -4.49
CA ASN A 52 7.04 2.47 -3.29
C ASN A 52 5.65 1.87 -3.04
N THR A 53 4.56 2.56 -3.41
CA THR A 53 3.22 1.96 -3.33
C THR A 53 3.12 0.76 -4.27
N LEU A 54 3.63 0.91 -5.49
CA LEU A 54 3.67 -0.17 -6.49
C LEU A 54 4.48 -1.37 -6.00
N GLU A 55 5.64 -1.16 -5.38
CA GLU A 55 6.48 -2.23 -4.81
C GLU A 55 5.77 -3.03 -3.71
N TRP A 56 4.91 -2.37 -2.92
CA TRP A 56 4.19 -3.01 -1.82
C TRP A 56 2.86 -3.68 -2.22
N LEU A 57 2.23 -3.26 -3.33
CA LEU A 57 0.98 -3.87 -3.79
C LEU A 57 1.07 -5.40 -4.02
N PRO A 58 2.14 -5.94 -4.64
CA PRO A 58 2.33 -7.38 -4.80
C PRO A 58 2.51 -8.16 -3.50
N ILE A 59 2.87 -7.50 -2.40
CA ILE A 59 2.92 -8.12 -1.07
C ILE A 59 1.55 -8.01 -0.41
N PHE A 60 0.98 -6.81 -0.43
CA PHE A 60 -0.27 -6.48 0.23
C PHE A 60 -1.48 -7.24 -0.34
N LEU A 61 -1.71 -7.18 -1.65
CA LEU A 61 -2.93 -7.73 -2.25
C LEU A 61 -3.02 -9.25 -2.09
N PRO A 62 -2.00 -10.07 -2.42
CA PRO A 62 -2.09 -11.51 -2.18
C PRO A 62 -2.27 -11.84 -0.71
N SER A 63 -1.54 -11.18 0.20
CA SER A 63 -1.66 -11.40 1.64
C SER A 63 -3.06 -11.04 2.16
N LEU A 64 -3.69 -9.99 1.64
CA LEU A 64 -5.05 -9.59 1.97
C LEU A 64 -6.05 -10.70 1.60
N TRP A 65 -5.97 -11.20 0.37
CA TRP A 65 -6.89 -12.22 -0.13
C TRP A 65 -6.67 -13.58 0.52
N LEU A 66 -5.42 -13.97 0.76
CA LEU A 66 -5.10 -15.21 1.47
C LEU A 66 -5.58 -15.15 2.92
N PHE A 67 -5.37 -14.03 3.62
CA PHE A 67 -5.89 -13.85 4.98
C PHE A 67 -7.43 -13.92 5.01
N ALA A 68 -8.09 -13.27 4.05
CA ALA A 68 -9.56 -13.30 3.96
C ALA A 68 -10.07 -14.73 3.77
N TYR A 69 -9.40 -15.49 2.90
CA TYR A 69 -9.76 -16.86 2.56
C TYR A 69 -9.55 -17.83 3.74
N TYR A 70 -8.39 -17.78 4.38
CA TYR A 70 -8.04 -18.74 5.44
C TYR A 70 -8.54 -18.35 6.83
N LEU A 71 -8.74 -17.05 7.10
CA LEU A 71 -9.08 -16.57 8.44
C LEU A 71 -10.39 -15.78 8.48
N SER A 72 -10.45 -14.61 7.86
CA SER A 72 -11.65 -13.75 7.97
C SER A 72 -11.66 -12.58 6.99
N ASP A 73 -12.78 -12.44 6.26
CA ASP A 73 -13.06 -11.30 5.38
C ASP A 73 -13.04 -9.94 6.12
N VAL A 74 -13.65 -9.88 7.30
CA VAL A 74 -13.78 -8.63 8.09
C VAL A 74 -12.41 -8.19 8.60
N PHE A 75 -11.63 -9.10 9.17
CA PHE A 75 -10.30 -8.77 9.69
C PHE A 75 -9.30 -8.48 8.58
N ALA A 76 -9.38 -9.18 7.44
CA ALA A 76 -8.60 -8.82 6.24
C ALA A 76 -8.88 -7.37 5.84
N ALA A 77 -10.16 -7.01 5.68
CA ALA A 77 -10.54 -5.65 5.30
C ALA A 77 -10.11 -4.59 6.32
N ALA A 78 -10.20 -4.87 7.63
CA ALA A 78 -9.74 -3.97 8.68
C ALA A 78 -8.23 -3.71 8.59
N LEU A 79 -7.42 -4.76 8.45
CA LEU A 79 -5.98 -4.64 8.24
C LEU A 79 -5.66 -3.94 6.90
N GLY A 80 -6.47 -4.18 5.87
CA GLY A 80 -6.43 -3.46 4.59
C GLY A 80 -6.63 -1.96 4.75
N ALA A 81 -7.62 -1.55 5.55
CA ALA A 81 -7.85 -0.14 5.86
C ALA A 81 -6.66 0.48 6.62
N VAL A 82 -6.09 -0.23 7.60
CA VAL A 82 -4.88 0.22 8.31
C VAL A 82 -3.70 0.40 7.34
N TRP A 83 -3.52 -0.53 6.40
CA TRP A 83 -2.48 -0.41 5.38
C TRP A 83 -2.67 0.85 4.53
N ILE A 84 -3.89 1.12 4.05
CA ILE A 84 -4.24 2.32 3.27
C ILE A 84 -3.96 3.60 4.07
N ILE A 85 -4.37 3.65 5.35
CA ILE A 85 -4.08 4.77 6.24
C ILE A 85 -2.56 5.00 6.35
N GLY A 86 -1.80 3.92 6.54
CA GLY A 86 -0.33 3.97 6.53
C GLY A 86 0.24 4.56 5.24
N ARG A 87 -0.33 4.21 4.07
CA ARG A 87 0.06 4.80 2.77
C ARG A 87 -0.27 6.28 2.65
N VAL A 88 -1.42 6.72 3.15
CA VAL A 88 -1.80 8.14 3.17
C VAL A 88 -0.86 8.93 4.08
N MET A 89 -0.59 8.41 5.29
CA MET A 89 0.38 9.00 6.22
C MET A 89 1.78 9.06 5.61
N TYR A 90 2.21 8.00 4.92
CA TYR A 90 3.49 7.95 4.22
C TYR A 90 3.59 9.04 3.17
N MET A 91 2.56 9.19 2.33
CA MET A 91 2.51 10.22 1.30
C MET A 91 2.57 11.63 1.87
N ILE A 92 1.74 11.94 2.87
CA ILE A 92 1.69 13.27 3.51
C ILE A 92 3.03 13.56 4.20
N GLY A 93 3.58 12.60 4.93
CA GLY A 93 4.88 12.73 5.57
C GLY A 93 5.98 13.01 4.57
N TYR A 94 6.04 12.23 3.48
CA TYR A 94 7.08 12.34 2.48
C TYR A 94 6.99 13.63 1.67
N ALA A 95 5.78 14.10 1.36
CA ALA A 95 5.56 15.40 0.70
C ALA A 95 6.08 16.57 1.54
N ASN A 96 5.93 16.52 2.86
CA ASN A 96 6.43 17.56 3.75
C ASN A 96 7.95 17.55 3.91
N ALA A 97 8.54 16.36 4.13
CA ALA A 97 9.97 16.18 4.22
C ALA A 97 10.35 14.70 4.06
N ALA A 98 11.47 14.43 3.39
CA ALA A 98 11.94 13.05 3.20
C ALA A 98 12.16 12.29 4.52
N SER A 99 12.45 12.97 5.62
CA SER A 99 12.63 12.37 6.96
C SER A 99 11.32 12.00 7.66
N LYS A 100 10.17 12.56 7.25
CA LYS A 100 8.87 12.39 7.95
C LYS A 100 8.05 11.18 7.48
N ARG A 101 8.58 10.36 6.56
CA ARG A 101 7.87 9.17 6.04
C ARG A 101 7.83 7.97 7.00
N GLY A 102 8.67 7.96 8.03
CA GLY A 102 8.93 6.76 8.85
C GLY A 102 7.67 6.20 9.52
N ALA A 103 6.84 7.06 10.11
CA ALA A 103 5.64 6.64 10.82
C ALA A 103 4.63 5.93 9.90
N GLY A 104 4.31 6.52 8.74
CA GLY A 104 3.41 5.89 7.77
C GLY A 104 3.96 4.59 7.20
N PHE A 105 5.29 4.51 7.01
CA PHE A 105 5.96 3.29 6.58
C PHE A 105 5.87 2.17 7.63
N ALA A 106 6.01 2.48 8.91
CA ALA A 106 5.86 1.51 9.99
C ALA A 106 4.43 0.97 10.07
N VAL A 107 3.42 1.86 9.99
CA VAL A 107 2.00 1.47 10.02
C VAL A 107 1.66 0.50 8.88
N GLN A 108 2.03 0.83 7.65
CA GLN A 108 1.74 -0.06 6.51
C GLN A 108 2.51 -1.39 6.61
N MET A 109 3.73 -1.37 7.15
CA MET A 109 4.54 -2.59 7.31
C MET A 109 3.92 -3.54 8.32
N VAL A 110 3.49 -3.04 9.48
CA VAL A 110 2.84 -3.85 10.51
C VAL A 110 1.55 -4.47 9.97
N ALA A 111 0.73 -3.69 9.24
CA ALA A 111 -0.49 -4.22 8.62
C ALA A 111 -0.19 -5.31 7.58
N ALA A 112 0.80 -5.11 6.71
CA ALA A 112 1.19 -6.09 5.71
C ALA A 112 1.78 -7.36 6.35
N ALA A 113 2.60 -7.21 7.40
CA ALA A 113 3.17 -8.33 8.14
C ALA A 113 2.10 -9.14 8.87
N ALA A 114 1.08 -8.49 9.44
CA ALA A 114 -0.06 -9.15 10.08
C ALA A 114 -0.89 -9.93 9.05
N LEU A 115 -1.17 -9.35 7.87
CA LEU A 115 -1.87 -10.04 6.78
C LEU A 115 -1.08 -11.25 6.29
N TRP A 116 0.21 -11.08 6.03
CA TRP A 116 1.06 -12.16 5.54
C TRP A 116 1.24 -13.27 6.59
N GLY A 117 1.58 -12.91 7.83
CA GLY A 117 1.77 -13.85 8.93
C GLY A 117 0.48 -14.59 9.28
N GLY A 118 -0.66 -13.90 9.26
CA GLY A 118 -1.97 -14.54 9.41
C GLY A 118 -2.29 -15.50 8.27
N SER A 119 -1.92 -15.15 7.03
CA SER A 119 -2.07 -16.05 5.88
C SER A 119 -1.25 -17.34 6.04
N VAL A 120 0.01 -17.21 6.49
CA VAL A 120 0.89 -18.37 6.79
C VAL A 120 0.31 -19.22 7.91
N TYR A 121 -0.15 -18.60 8.99
CA TYR A 121 -0.80 -19.30 10.09
C TYR A 121 -2.04 -20.05 9.61
N GLY A 122 -2.92 -19.38 8.86
CA GLY A 122 -4.18 -19.95 8.39
C GLY A 122 -3.99 -21.16 7.49
N VAL A 123 -3.06 -21.10 6.52
CA VAL A 123 -2.79 -22.25 5.65
C VAL A 123 -2.19 -23.42 6.43
N VAL A 124 -1.24 -23.17 7.33
CA VAL A 124 -0.61 -24.22 8.14
C VAL A 124 -1.62 -24.86 9.08
N HIS A 125 -2.45 -24.06 9.76
CA HIS A 125 -3.48 -24.53 10.66
C HIS A 125 -4.46 -25.47 9.94
N GLN A 126 -4.94 -25.07 8.76
CA GLN A 126 -5.85 -25.89 7.96
C GLN A 126 -5.19 -27.16 7.42
N MET A 127 -3.91 -27.11 7.03
CA MET A 127 -3.16 -28.30 6.59
C MET A 127 -2.93 -29.32 7.72
N LEU A 128 -2.79 -28.85 8.96
CA LEU A 128 -2.58 -29.71 10.12
C LEU A 128 -3.87 -30.32 10.69
N GLY A 129 -5.03 -30.05 10.06
CA GLY A 129 -6.30 -30.70 10.38
C GLY A 129 -6.88 -30.30 11.74
N ALA A 130 -6.53 -29.12 12.26
CA ALA A 130 -7.10 -28.55 13.48
C ALA A 130 -8.20 -27.54 13.14
#